data_AF-A0A9W9HRV8-F1
#
_entry.id   AF-A0A9W9HRV8-F1
#
_cell.length_a   1.000
_cell.length_b   1.000
_cell.length_c   1.000
_cell.angle_alpha   90.00
_cell.angle_beta   90.00
_cell.angle_gamma   90.00
#
_symmetry.space_group_name_H-M   'P 1'
#
loop_
_entity.id
_entity.type
_entity.pdbx_description
1 polymer ?
#
loop_
_entity_poly.entity_id
_entity_poly.type
_entity_poly.pdbx_seq_one_letter_code
_entity_poly.pdbx_strand_id
1 'polypeptide(L)'
;MSSSRVPINYQTPAFPSLYDPLPSHHKQAYYLYYTKDIWRFTLFWTLIFYGATHLTVAGCASLTHCRNWSVIWIVPLLYSFIAGLEALLSGSIVGLMLGAVYEAGNFRMSTWLPFIWGSVNVMVLIMTSFPMQGGL
;
A
#
# COMPACT_ATOMS: atom_id res chain seq x y z
N MET A 1 -20.56 18.91 -25.47
CA MET A 1 -20.54 18.80 -24.00
C MET A 1 -20.66 17.32 -23.62
N SER A 2 -19.56 16.69 -23.24
CA SER A 2 -19.58 15.34 -22.64
C SER A 2 -18.43 15.25 -21.64
N SER A 3 -18.48 16.08 -20.60
CA SER A 3 -17.47 16.16 -19.54
C SER A 3 -17.75 15.13 -18.44
N SER A 4 -18.08 13.88 -18.79
CA SER A 4 -18.11 12.80 -17.81
C SER A 4 -16.75 12.12 -17.82
N ARG A 5 -15.97 12.32 -16.74
CA ARG A 5 -14.69 11.63 -16.52
C ARG A 5 -14.86 10.11 -16.51
N VAL A 6 -16.03 9.65 -16.07
CA VAL A 6 -16.36 8.23 -15.86
C VAL A 6 -17.16 7.70 -17.06
N PRO A 7 -16.75 6.57 -17.67
CA PRO A 7 -17.54 5.88 -18.68
C PRO A 7 -18.91 5.43 -18.13
N ILE A 8 -19.97 5.50 -18.96
CA ILE A 8 -21.36 5.19 -18.54
C ILE A 8 -21.52 3.74 -18.03
N ASN A 9 -20.67 2.82 -18.49
CA ASN A 9 -20.64 1.42 -18.05
C ASN A 9 -19.44 1.11 -17.14
N TYR A 10 -18.94 2.09 -16.40
CA TYR A 10 -17.83 1.89 -15.48
C TYR A 10 -18.27 1.08 -14.26
N GLN A 11 -17.51 0.02 -13.97
CA GLN A 11 -17.61 -0.76 -12.74
C GLN A 11 -16.27 -0.65 -12.01
N THR A 12 -16.33 -0.31 -10.72
CA THR A 12 -15.12 -0.24 -9.89
C THR A 12 -14.47 -1.63 -9.84
N PRO A 13 -13.18 -1.75 -10.20
CA PRO A 13 -12.50 -3.04 -10.18
C PRO A 13 -12.27 -3.50 -8.73
N ALA A 14 -12.35 -4.82 -8.50
CA ALA A 14 -12.06 -5.40 -7.19
C ALA A 14 -10.55 -5.36 -6.90
N PHE A 15 -10.17 -4.99 -5.68
CA PHE A 15 -8.79 -5.07 -5.22
C PHE A 15 -8.24 -6.50 -5.38
N PRO A 16 -6.99 -6.72 -5.85
CA PRO A 16 -5.95 -5.73 -6.20
C PRO A 16 -5.98 -5.20 -7.65
N SER A 17 -6.74 -5.83 -8.55
CA SER A 17 -6.89 -5.49 -9.98
C SER A 17 -5.63 -4.98 -10.71
N LEU A 18 -4.45 -5.54 -10.40
CA LEU A 18 -3.22 -5.27 -11.14
C LEU A 18 -3.33 -5.96 -12.51
N TYR A 19 -3.40 -5.16 -13.58
CA TYR A 19 -3.39 -5.67 -14.95
C TYR A 19 -1.96 -5.84 -15.46
N ASP A 20 -1.74 -6.71 -16.45
CA ASP A 20 -0.43 -6.84 -17.07
C ASP A 20 -0.12 -5.58 -17.90
N PRO A 21 0.97 -4.83 -17.61
CA PRO A 21 1.33 -3.65 -18.40
C PRO A 21 1.97 -4.02 -19.75
N LEU A 22 2.33 -5.30 -19.97
CA LEU A 22 2.98 -5.73 -21.19
C LEU A 22 1.97 -5.91 -22.35
N PRO A 23 2.33 -5.47 -23.57
CA PRO A 23 1.44 -5.49 -24.73
C PRO A 23 1.04 -6.89 -25.23
N SER A 24 1.66 -7.94 -24.68
CA SER A 24 1.48 -9.34 -25.10
C SER A 24 0.09 -9.90 -24.75
N HIS A 25 -0.56 -9.37 -23.71
CA HIS A 25 -1.86 -9.84 -23.24
C HIS A 25 -2.90 -8.74 -23.43
N HIS A 26 -3.95 -9.02 -24.22
CA HIS A 26 -5.08 -8.13 -24.51
C HIS A 26 -5.99 -7.86 -23.28
N LYS A 27 -5.46 -7.83 -22.06
CA LYS A 27 -6.24 -7.52 -20.86
C LYS A 27 -6.43 -6.01 -20.76
N GLN A 28 -7.69 -5.61 -20.70
CA GLN A 28 -8.12 -4.22 -20.59
C GLN A 28 -7.54 -3.59 -19.30
N ALA A 29 -6.92 -2.42 -19.43
CA ALA A 29 -6.34 -1.72 -18.29
C ALA A 29 -7.44 -1.30 -17.29
N TYR A 30 -7.22 -1.58 -16.01
CA TYR A 30 -8.12 -1.19 -14.93
C TYR A 30 -7.76 0.20 -14.41
N TYR A 31 -8.75 1.08 -14.37
CA TYR A 31 -8.61 2.45 -13.90
C TYR A 31 -9.54 2.73 -12.73
N LEU A 32 -9.06 3.56 -11.82
CA LEU A 32 -9.78 4.12 -10.68
C LEU A 32 -10.14 5.57 -10.99
N TYR A 33 -11.42 5.89 -10.84
CA TYR A 33 -11.95 7.23 -11.11
C TYR A 33 -12.45 7.93 -9.85
N TYR A 34 -12.87 7.17 -8.84
CA TYR A 34 -13.37 7.70 -7.58
C TYR A 34 -12.24 7.82 -6.57
N THR A 35 -12.13 9.00 -5.96
CA THR A 35 -11.18 9.33 -4.87
C THR A 35 -11.26 8.33 -3.72
N LYS A 36 -12.47 7.88 -3.37
CA LYS A 36 -12.69 6.86 -2.34
C LYS A 36 -12.01 5.53 -2.67
N ASP A 37 -12.06 5.10 -3.93
CA ASP A 37 -11.47 3.82 -4.34
C ASP A 37 -9.95 3.94 -4.42
N ILE A 38 -9.44 5.08 -4.89
CA ILE A 38 -8.00 5.42 -4.88
C ILE A 38 -7.44 5.32 -3.45
N TRP A 39 -8.14 5.93 -2.49
CA TRP A 39 -7.75 5.90 -1.09
C TRP A 39 -7.74 4.48 -0.54
N ARG A 40 -8.80 3.69 -0.76
CA ARG A 40 -8.87 2.29 -0.29
C ARG A 40 -7.76 1.42 -0.86
N PHE A 41 -7.49 1.54 -2.16
CA PHE A 41 -6.42 0.78 -2.81
C PHE A 41 -5.05 1.14 -2.23
N THR A 42 -4.79 2.42 -2.00
CA THR A 42 -3.51 2.90 -1.43
C THR A 42 -3.35 2.41 0.00
N LEU A 43 -4.43 2.47 0.79
CA LEU A 43 -4.45 1.98 2.16
C LEU A 43 -4.24 0.46 2.25
N PHE A 44 -4.87 -0.32 1.38
CA PHE A 44 -4.68 -1.78 1.40
C PHE A 44 -3.27 -2.18 0.98
N TRP A 45 -2.69 -1.54 -0.03
CA TRP A 45 -1.31 -1.82 -0.42
C TRP A 45 -0.31 -1.42 0.67
N THR A 46 -0.47 -0.26 1.28
CA THR A 46 0.39 0.16 2.41
C THR A 46 0.26 -0.79 3.60
N LEU A 47 -0.94 -1.24 3.96
CA LEU A 47 -1.14 -2.28 4.99
C LEU A 47 -0.42 -3.58 4.67
N ILE A 48 -0.52 -4.07 3.43
CA ILE A 48 0.14 -5.31 3.01
C ILE A 48 1.66 -5.15 3.10
N PHE A 49 2.22 -4.05 2.58
CA PHE A 49 3.67 -3.85 2.60
C PHE A 49 4.23 -3.65 4.01
N TYR A 50 3.59 -2.83 4.83
CA TYR A 50 4.02 -2.61 6.21
C TYR A 50 3.87 -3.88 7.03
N GLY A 51 2.74 -4.57 6.89
CA GLY A 51 2.48 -5.86 7.53
C GLY A 51 3.53 -6.90 7.13
N ALA A 52 3.83 -7.05 5.83
CA ALA A 52 4.83 -7.99 5.36
C ALA A 52 6.23 -7.71 5.95
N THR A 53 6.66 -6.45 5.98
CA THR A 53 7.96 -6.07 6.56
C THR A 53 8.02 -6.37 8.05
N HIS A 54 7.00 -5.96 8.81
CA HIS A 54 6.95 -6.20 10.25
C HIS A 54 6.82 -7.68 10.61
N LEU A 55 6.04 -8.45 9.84
CA LEU A 55 5.92 -9.89 10.00
C LEU A 55 7.23 -10.62 9.68
N THR A 56 8.00 -10.14 8.71
CA THR A 56 9.33 -10.70 8.40
C THR A 56 10.26 -10.51 9.60
N VAL A 57 10.30 -9.31 10.19
CA VAL A 57 11.10 -9.03 11.39
C VAL A 57 10.62 -9.85 12.60
N ALA A 58 9.30 -9.91 12.81
CA ALA A 58 8.71 -10.70 13.89
C ALA A 58 8.97 -12.20 13.72
N GLY A 59 8.96 -12.72 12.49
CA GLY A 59 9.31 -14.10 12.16
C GLY A 59 10.77 -14.40 12.51
N CYS A 60 11.70 -13.54 12.07
CA CYS A 60 13.12 -13.66 12.44
C CYS A 60 13.34 -13.62 13.97
N ALA A 61 12.63 -12.73 14.68
CA ALA A 61 12.70 -12.65 16.13
C ALA A 61 12.10 -13.89 16.83
N SER A 62 11.03 -14.46 16.28
CA SER A 62 10.39 -15.66 16.83
C SER A 62 11.28 -16.90 16.64
N LEU A 63 11.98 -17.00 15.51
CA LEU A 63 12.92 -18.08 15.23
C LEU A 63 14.12 -18.07 16.19
N THR A 64 14.59 -16.90 16.64
CA THR A 64 15.70 -16.81 17.62
C THR A 64 15.24 -17.13 19.04
N HIS A 65 13.96 -16.89 19.37
CA HIS A 65 13.36 -17.17 20.68
C HIS A 65 12.49 -18.43 20.74
N CYS A 66 12.78 -19.45 19.90
CA CYS A 66 11.99 -20.70 19.81
C CYS A 66 11.77 -21.45 21.14
N ARG A 67 12.55 -21.15 22.17
CA ARG A 67 12.46 -21.81 23.49
C ARG A 67 11.28 -21.30 24.34
N ASN A 68 10.78 -20.09 24.08
CA ASN A 68 9.75 -19.48 24.91
C ASN A 68 8.43 -19.30 24.14
N TRP A 69 7.49 -20.23 24.38
CA TRP A 69 6.22 -20.32 23.64
C TRP A 69 5.36 -19.05 23.72
N SER A 70 5.36 -18.32 24.84
CA SER A 70 4.61 -17.07 24.95
C SER A 70 5.19 -15.94 24.09
N VAL A 71 6.51 -15.89 23.91
CA VAL A 71 7.17 -14.83 23.13
C VAL A 71 6.90 -14.98 21.64
N ILE A 72 6.81 -16.23 21.15
CA ILE A 72 6.46 -16.57 19.76
C ILE A 72 5.14 -15.93 19.31
N TRP A 73 4.15 -15.81 20.20
CA TRP A 73 2.83 -15.25 19.86
C TRP A 73 2.72 -13.75 20.15
N ILE A 74 3.35 -13.28 21.23
CA ILE A 74 3.28 -11.87 21.62
C ILE A 74 4.02 -10.97 20.62
N VAL A 75 5.19 -11.40 20.12
CA VAL A 75 6.02 -10.58 19.23
C VAL A 75 5.32 -10.29 17.89
N PRO A 76 4.81 -11.27 17.14
CA PRO A 76 4.08 -11.00 15.90
C PRO A 76 2.82 -10.16 16.09
N LEU A 77 2.10 -10.36 17.21
CA LEU A 77 0.88 -9.61 17.51
C LEU A 77 1.20 -8.13 17.73
N LEU A 78 2.21 -7.82 18.55
CA LEU A 78 2.64 -6.44 18.78
C LEU A 78 3.15 -5.77 17.50
N TYR A 79 4.00 -6.46 16.74
CA TYR A 79 4.53 -5.95 15.47
C TYR A 79 3.42 -5.71 14.45
N SER A 80 2.43 -6.60 14.35
CA SER A 80 1.29 -6.42 13.46
C SER A 80 0.39 -5.25 13.88
N PHE A 81 0.25 -5.01 15.19
CA PHE A 81 -0.53 -3.88 15.69
C PHE A 81 0.14 -2.54 15.36
N ILE A 82 1.45 -2.43 15.61
CA ILE A 82 2.25 -1.24 15.26
C ILE A 82 2.23 -1.01 13.75
N ALA A 83 2.48 -2.06 12.96
CA ALA A 83 2.42 -2.01 11.50
C ALA A 83 1.08 -1.51 10.98
N GLY A 84 -0.02 -2.01 11.57
CA GLY A 84 -1.37 -1.58 11.22
C GLY A 84 -1.57 -0.09 11.48
N LEU A 85 -1.13 0.41 12.63
CA LEU A 85 -1.27 1.82 13.00
C LEU A 85 -0.46 2.74 12.08
N GLU A 86 0.81 2.40 11.80
CA GLU A 86 1.66 3.16 10.89
C GLU A 86 1.12 3.14 9.46
N ALA A 87 0.71 1.97 8.97
CA ALA A 87 0.16 1.81 7.63
C ALA A 87 -1.16 2.56 7.46
N LEU A 88 -2.02 2.57 8.48
CA LEU A 88 -3.27 3.34 8.44
C LEU A 88 -2.99 4.84 8.31
N LEU A 89 -2.01 5.36 9.05
CA LEU A 89 -1.64 6.78 8.99
C LEU A 89 -0.97 7.13 7.65
N SER A 90 0.12 6.43 7.31
CA SER A 90 0.88 6.65 6.07
C SER A 90 0.00 6.43 4.83
N GLY A 91 -0.73 5.31 4.78
CA GLY A 91 -1.63 4.97 3.69
C GLY A 91 -2.80 5.92 3.54
N SER A 92 -3.36 6.42 4.64
CA SER A 92 -4.46 7.39 4.57
C SER A 92 -3.99 8.75 4.06
N ILE A 93 -2.85 9.25 4.55
CA ILE A 93 -2.29 10.53 4.12
C ILE A 93 -1.98 10.50 2.62
N VAL A 94 -1.25 9.48 2.16
CA VAL A 94 -0.88 9.34 0.75
C VAL A 94 -2.10 9.05 -0.13
N GLY A 95 -3.02 8.20 0.33
CA GLY A 95 -4.24 7.87 -0.41
C GLY A 95 -5.17 9.07 -0.62
N LEU A 96 -5.34 9.92 0.40
CA LEU A 96 -6.14 11.15 0.30
C LEU A 96 -5.44 12.18 -0.60
N MET A 97 -4.12 12.34 -0.45
CA MET A 97 -3.34 13.24 -1.30
C MET A 97 -3.44 12.84 -2.78
N LEU A 98 -3.27 11.54 -3.09
CA LEU A 98 -3.41 11.03 -4.46
C LEU A 98 -4.83 11.22 -4.99
N GLY A 99 -5.84 10.90 -4.18
CA GLY A 99 -7.23 11.11 -4.55
C GLY A 99 -7.50 12.57 -4.93
N ALA A 100 -7.09 13.53 -4.10
CA ALA A 100 -7.27 14.95 -4.34
C ALA A 100 -6.53 15.45 -5.60
N VAL A 101 -5.28 15.02 -5.80
CA VAL A 101 -4.47 15.42 -6.98
C VAL A 101 -5.09 14.88 -8.28
N TYR A 102 -5.51 13.61 -8.30
CA TYR A 102 -6.13 13.02 -9.49
C TYR A 102 -7.51 13.61 -9.77
N GLU A 103 -8.25 13.95 -8.72
CA GLU A 103 -9.53 14.60 -8.83
C GLU A 103 -9.40 16.03 -9.38
N ALA A 104 -8.45 16.83 -8.88
CA ALA A 104 -8.17 18.17 -9.36
C ALA A 104 -7.61 18.17 -10.80
N GLY A 105 -6.76 17.19 -11.13
CA GLY A 105 -6.17 17.04 -12.47
C GLY A 105 -7.12 16.45 -13.51
N ASN A 106 -8.34 16.05 -13.14
CA ASN A 106 -9.28 15.36 -14.00
C ASN A 106 -8.72 14.09 -14.67
N PHE A 107 -7.80 13.42 -13.98
CA PHE A 107 -7.10 12.24 -14.47
C PHE A 107 -7.72 10.94 -13.95
N ARG A 108 -7.58 9.89 -14.75
CA ARG A 108 -7.87 8.51 -14.34
C ARG A 108 -6.61 7.88 -13.75
N MET A 109 -6.74 7.17 -12.64
CA MET A 109 -5.60 6.56 -11.96
C MET A 109 -5.48 5.08 -12.34
N SER A 110 -4.30 4.61 -12.75
CA SER A 110 -4.03 3.17 -12.93
C SER A 110 -3.98 2.46 -11.57
N THR A 111 -4.45 1.22 -11.50
CA THR A 111 -4.38 0.36 -10.29
C THR A 111 -2.94 0.03 -9.86
N TRP A 112 -1.96 0.26 -10.73
CA TRP A 112 -0.53 0.18 -10.40
C TRP A 112 -0.03 1.33 -9.53
N LEU A 113 -0.66 2.50 -9.61
CA LEU A 113 -0.18 3.66 -8.88
C LEU A 113 -0.32 3.51 -7.35
N PRO A 114 -1.47 3.05 -6.81
CA PRO A 114 -1.56 2.75 -5.38
C PRO A 114 -0.54 1.71 -4.91
N PHE A 115 -0.23 0.71 -5.75
CA PHE A 115 0.79 -0.30 -5.46
C PHE A 115 2.19 0.32 -5.34
N ILE A 116 2.61 1.11 -6.34
CA ILE A 116 3.92 1.78 -6.35
C ILE A 116 4.05 2.70 -5.14
N TRP A 117 3.02 3.48 -4.83
CA TRP A 117 3.04 4.35 -3.64
C TRP A 117 3.11 3.55 -2.34
N GLY A 118 2.43 2.41 -2.24
CA GLY A 118 2.60 1.48 -1.13
C GLY A 118 4.06 1.02 -0.96
N SER A 119 4.71 0.63 -2.05
CA SER A 119 6.12 0.22 -2.08
C SER A 119 7.06 1.35 -1.66
N VAL A 120 6.82 2.57 -2.14
CA VAL A 120 7.63 3.75 -1.77
C VAL A 120 7.49 4.05 -0.27
N ASN A 121 6.28 3.99 0.29
CA ASN A 121 6.07 4.24 1.72
C ASN A 121 6.87 3.26 2.58
N VAL A 122 6.82 1.95 2.27
CA VAL A 122 7.57 0.97 3.06
C VAL A 122 9.08 1.09 2.86
N MET A 123 9.54 1.50 1.66
CA MET A 123 10.96 1.80 1.44
C MET A 123 11.41 2.97 2.30
N VAL A 124 10.65 4.06 2.34
CA VAL A 124 10.93 5.21 3.20
C VAL A 124 10.98 4.78 4.66
N LEU A 125 10.02 3.98 5.12
CA LEU A 125 10.01 3.43 6.48
C LEU A 125 11.32 2.68 6.78
N ILE A 126 11.72 1.75 5.90
CA ILE A 126 12.96 0.97 6.05
C ILE A 126 14.17 1.90 6.11
N MET A 127 14.28 2.87 5.20
CA MET A 127 15.40 3.81 5.19
C MET A 127 15.47 4.65 6.47
N THR A 128 14.32 5.09 7.00
CA THR A 128 14.27 5.86 8.26
C THR A 128 14.55 5.01 9.50
N SER A 129 14.39 3.68 9.41
CA SER A 129 14.63 2.78 10.54
C SER A 129 16.12 2.59 10.86
N PHE A 130 16.99 2.78 9.87
CA PHE A 130 18.42 2.71 10.10
C PHE A 130 18.90 4.02 10.73
N PRO A 131 19.59 3.98 11.88
CA PRO A 131 20.24 5.18 12.39
C PRO A 131 21.22 5.64 11.31
N MET A 132 21.08 6.88 10.83
CA MET A 132 22.12 7.51 10.03
C MET A 132 23.37 7.55 10.91
N GLN A 133 24.30 6.62 10.70
CA GLN A 133 25.65 6.68 11.24
C GLN A 133 26.37 7.81 10.51
N GLY A 134 25.97 9.04 10.82
CA GLY A 134 26.56 10.26 10.33
C GLY A 134 27.68 10.69 11.25
N GLY A 135 28.91 10.59 10.72
CA GLY A 135 30.04 11.44 11.08
C GLY A 135 30.90 10.94 12.26
N LEU A 136 31.96 10.19 11.93
CA LEU A 136 33.27 10.49 12.54
C LEU A 136 33.78 11.81 11.96
#